data_AF-A0A3Q2ZFE0-F1
#
_entry.id   AF-A0A3Q2ZFE0-F1
#
_cell.length_a   1.000
_cell.length_b   1.000
_cell.length_c   1.000
_cell.angle_alpha   90.00
_cell.angle_beta   90.00
_cell.angle_gamma   90.00
#
_symmetry.space_group_name_H-M   'P 1'
#
loop_
_entity.id
_entity.type
_entity.pdbx_description
1 polymer ?
#
loop_
_entity_poly.entity_id
_entity_poly.type
_entity_poly.pdbx_seq_one_letter_code
_entity_poly.pdbx_strand_id
1 'polypeptide(L)'
;MRTCLVALVSALLLQLCSPTLQSDARQSNDDARLNVALGEVVPPLEAGRDPAPRGPGSSSSSSSSSADFGEHANLRWVPWNGSLPDGAVAIFNGYAQRTDYVCKVDCEAGFFAGDACRYPYADKEYASTDFDVLVNVDRFEFLEWAEDSYGSVPSHAVRTCRDVDIFVGKNKYGLGKVVSQHEAFFLPWEGDEYWYKSYQVLRVNPDVYSQHVSHVEYAVDQMKLFHHPPETLQLAKVTNLECRAVRKTVSLDKTSTSEKTWDIGRETRNGSVSTMKAKVPILGPGNVDFTEERTVTFAEGTRLLESVSHSVSVEILVPPNFWCGVRMDGRKMRADIPFRARLSRTNHNGDTHWTSVAGTYDGVSVGEINAVVERCQPVADAVPCRLTQG
;
A
#
# COMPACT_ATOMS: atom_id res chain seq x y z
N MET A 1 -36.57 -69.47 23.67
CA MET A 1 -37.45 -70.66 23.48
C MET A 1 -38.49 -70.25 22.44
N ARG A 2 -38.34 -70.72 21.19
CA ARG A 2 -39.23 -71.72 20.54
C ARG A 2 -40.70 -71.27 20.57
N THR A 3 -41.47 -71.13 19.49
CA THR A 3 -41.53 -71.70 18.11
C THR A 3 -42.85 -71.15 17.53
N CYS A 4 -43.00 -70.77 16.25
CA CYS A 4 -43.44 -71.57 15.10
C CYS A 4 -43.74 -70.57 13.96
N LEU A 5 -43.26 -70.66 12.71
CA LEU A 5 -43.53 -71.61 11.60
C LEU A 5 -44.86 -71.39 10.84
N VAL A 6 -44.74 -71.53 9.50
CA VAL A 6 -45.76 -71.72 8.43
C VAL A 6 -46.30 -70.40 7.84
N ALA A 7 -46.04 -69.96 6.59
CA ALA A 7 -45.94 -70.50 5.21
C ALA A 7 -47.18 -70.16 4.34
N LEU A 8 -46.92 -69.56 3.15
CA LEU A 8 -47.65 -69.61 1.86
C LEU A 8 -49.13 -69.15 1.86
N VAL A 9 -49.61 -68.20 1.06
CA VAL A 9 -49.81 -68.12 -0.42
C VAL A 9 -50.40 -66.70 -0.64
N SER A 10 -50.01 -65.88 -1.63
CA SER A 10 -50.72 -65.79 -2.92
C SER A 10 -49.98 -64.84 -3.87
N ALA A 11 -49.72 -65.33 -5.09
CA ALA A 11 -49.29 -64.53 -6.22
C ALA A 11 -50.50 -63.85 -6.87
N LEU A 12 -50.38 -62.57 -7.18
CA LEU A 12 -51.18 -61.91 -8.21
C LEU A 12 -50.27 -60.99 -9.03
N LEU A 13 -50.26 -61.22 -10.33
CA LEU A 13 -49.50 -60.49 -11.35
C LEU A 13 -49.98 -59.04 -11.48
N LEU A 14 -49.05 -58.12 -11.72
CA LEU A 14 -49.26 -56.98 -12.62
C LEU A 14 -47.92 -56.61 -13.29
N GLN A 15 -47.90 -56.82 -14.61
CA GLN A 15 -46.90 -56.31 -15.55
C GLN A 15 -46.89 -54.78 -15.51
N LEU A 16 -45.71 -54.15 -15.67
CA LEU A 16 -45.54 -52.89 -16.40
C LEU A 16 -44.05 -52.65 -16.71
N CYS A 17 -43.76 -52.67 -18.02
CA CYS A 17 -42.70 -52.03 -18.79
C CYS A 17 -41.42 -51.51 -18.08
N SER A 18 -40.28 -52.05 -18.51
CA SER A 18 -38.95 -51.44 -18.40
C SER A 18 -38.86 -50.15 -19.21
N PRO A 19 -38.15 -49.12 -18.71
CA PRO A 19 -37.45 -48.17 -19.57
C PRO A 19 -35.93 -48.34 -19.43
N THR A 20 -35.35 -48.54 -20.60
CA THR A 20 -33.99 -48.22 -21.05
C THR A 20 -33.26 -47.13 -20.24
N LEU A 21 -32.05 -47.46 -19.80
CA LEU A 21 -31.01 -46.49 -19.42
C LEU A 21 -30.72 -45.57 -20.61
N GLN A 22 -31.17 -44.32 -20.52
CA GLN A 22 -30.65 -43.22 -21.31
C GLN A 22 -29.42 -42.69 -20.58
N SER A 23 -28.24 -42.96 -21.15
CA SER A 23 -27.02 -42.27 -20.77
C SER A 23 -27.13 -40.83 -21.26
N ASP A 24 -27.50 -39.91 -20.37
CA ASP A 24 -27.24 -38.50 -20.57
C ASP A 24 -25.73 -38.31 -20.65
N ALA A 25 -25.28 -37.92 -21.83
CA ALA A 25 -23.92 -37.47 -22.09
C ALA A 25 -23.67 -36.19 -21.27
N ARG A 26 -23.17 -36.36 -20.04
CA ARG A 26 -22.36 -35.33 -19.40
C ARG A 26 -21.11 -35.18 -20.26
N GLN A 27 -21.03 -34.04 -20.95
CA GLN A 27 -19.80 -33.52 -21.51
C GLN A 27 -18.69 -33.65 -20.46
N SER A 28 -17.81 -34.62 -20.71
CA SER A 28 -16.53 -34.77 -20.07
C SER A 28 -15.78 -33.45 -20.27
N ASN A 29 -15.44 -32.81 -19.15
CA ASN A 29 -14.45 -31.75 -19.08
C ASN A 29 -13.17 -32.29 -19.77
N ASP A 30 -12.83 -31.79 -20.95
CA ASP A 30 -11.54 -32.08 -21.56
C ASP A 30 -10.47 -31.48 -20.66
N ASP A 31 -9.85 -32.32 -19.82
CA ASP A 31 -8.54 -32.02 -19.27
C ASP A 31 -7.64 -31.65 -20.46
N ALA A 32 -7.19 -30.41 -20.53
CA ALA A 32 -6.28 -29.95 -21.56
C ALA A 32 -4.98 -30.77 -21.47
N ARG A 33 -4.91 -31.85 -22.25
CA ARG A 33 -3.74 -32.73 -22.30
C ARG A 33 -2.60 -31.97 -22.94
N LEU A 34 -1.55 -31.69 -22.16
CA LEU A 34 -0.32 -31.09 -22.66
C LEU A 34 0.26 -31.90 -23.82
N ASN A 35 0.74 -31.22 -24.85
CA ASN A 35 1.36 -31.89 -25.98
C ASN A 35 2.67 -32.58 -25.57
N VAL A 36 2.66 -33.90 -25.49
CA VAL A 36 3.80 -34.71 -25.03
C VAL A 36 5.06 -34.49 -25.86
N ALA A 37 4.93 -34.12 -27.15
CA ALA A 37 6.08 -33.90 -28.03
C ALA A 37 6.88 -32.62 -27.69
N LEU A 38 6.27 -31.66 -27.00
CA LEU A 38 6.87 -30.38 -26.62
C LEU A 38 7.31 -30.32 -25.14
N GLY A 39 7.14 -31.43 -24.42
CA GLY A 39 7.45 -31.53 -22.99
C GLY A 39 8.87 -32.00 -22.70
N GLU A 40 9.57 -31.30 -21.80
CA GLU A 40 10.89 -31.71 -21.29
C GLU A 40 11.98 -31.92 -22.36
N VAL A 41 11.80 -31.30 -23.53
CA VAL A 41 12.77 -31.38 -24.64
C VAL A 41 13.68 -30.16 -24.68
N VAL A 42 14.84 -30.30 -25.30
CA VAL A 42 15.74 -29.18 -25.59
C VAL A 42 15.17 -28.42 -26.80
N PRO A 43 14.85 -27.12 -26.68
CA PRO A 43 14.37 -26.34 -27.82
C PRO A 43 15.52 -26.17 -28.84
N PRO A 44 15.26 -26.21 -30.16
CA PRO A 44 16.31 -26.12 -31.17
C PRO A 44 16.89 -24.70 -31.26
N LEU A 45 18.21 -24.57 -31.43
CA LEU A 45 18.88 -23.27 -31.67
C LEU A 45 18.89 -22.84 -33.15
N GLU A 46 18.40 -23.69 -34.06
CA GLU A 46 18.40 -23.39 -35.49
C GLU A 46 17.24 -22.44 -35.84
N ALA A 47 17.57 -21.35 -36.56
CA ALA A 47 16.61 -20.32 -36.98
C ALA A 47 15.54 -20.96 -37.89
N GLY A 48 14.29 -20.96 -37.41
CA GLY A 48 13.35 -21.93 -37.95
C GLY A 48 11.88 -21.66 -37.75
N ARG A 49 11.44 -20.47 -37.29
CA ARG A 49 10.14 -19.82 -37.59
C ARG A 49 9.96 -18.63 -36.64
N ASP A 50 10.29 -17.42 -37.11
CA ASP A 50 9.83 -16.23 -36.41
C ASP A 50 8.31 -16.03 -36.67
N PRO A 51 7.45 -16.06 -35.64
CA PRO A 51 6.05 -15.73 -35.82
C PRO A 51 5.91 -14.26 -36.24
N ALA A 52 5.12 -14.00 -37.27
CA ALA A 52 4.80 -12.63 -37.65
C ALA A 52 4.08 -11.92 -36.50
N PRO A 53 4.49 -10.69 -36.13
CA PRO A 53 3.79 -9.92 -35.10
C PRO A 53 2.32 -9.74 -35.49
N ARG A 54 1.41 -10.07 -34.58
CA ARG A 54 0.02 -9.69 -34.72
C ARG A 54 -0.07 -8.17 -34.53
N GLY A 55 -0.55 -7.46 -35.55
CA GLY A 55 -0.85 -6.03 -35.44
C GLY A 55 -2.02 -5.77 -34.48
N PRO A 56 -2.32 -4.51 -34.15
CA PRO A 56 -3.38 -4.14 -33.20
C PRO A 56 -4.70 -4.76 -33.61
N GLY A 57 -5.05 -5.87 -32.98
CA GLY A 57 -6.35 -6.49 -33.10
C GLY A 57 -7.33 -5.63 -32.31
N SER A 58 -8.34 -5.08 -32.98
CA SER A 58 -9.42 -4.33 -32.35
C SER A 58 -10.31 -5.27 -31.52
N SER A 59 -9.82 -5.70 -30.37
CA SER A 59 -10.62 -6.16 -29.23
C SER A 59 -10.34 -5.21 -28.09
N SER A 60 -11.04 -4.06 -28.14
CA SER A 60 -11.09 -3.11 -27.04
C SER A 60 -11.86 -3.72 -25.88
N SER A 61 -11.18 -4.53 -25.08
CA SER A 61 -11.44 -4.60 -23.65
C SER A 61 -10.19 -4.05 -22.97
N SER A 62 -10.14 -2.72 -22.90
CA SER A 62 -9.26 -1.96 -22.02
C SER A 62 -9.65 -2.20 -20.55
N SER A 63 -9.66 -3.45 -20.11
CA SER A 63 -9.48 -3.77 -18.70
C SER A 63 -7.98 -3.90 -18.53
N SER A 64 -7.33 -2.78 -18.22
CA SER A 64 -6.01 -2.78 -17.61
C SER A 64 -6.13 -3.58 -16.31
N SER A 65 -6.00 -4.90 -16.39
CA SER A 65 -5.87 -5.77 -15.24
C SER A 65 -4.44 -5.57 -14.72
N SER A 66 -4.16 -4.36 -14.23
CA SER A 66 -2.96 -4.09 -13.47
C SER A 66 -2.97 -5.08 -12.31
N ALA A 67 -2.11 -6.09 -12.37
CA ALA A 67 -1.79 -6.90 -11.21
C ALA A 67 -1.50 -5.89 -10.08
N ASP A 68 -2.36 -5.90 -9.06
CA ASP A 68 -2.17 -5.04 -7.91
C ASP A 68 -1.00 -5.63 -7.16
N PHE A 69 0.16 -4.99 -7.26
CA PHE A 69 1.33 -5.45 -6.51
C PHE A 69 1.25 -5.03 -5.03
N GLY A 70 0.13 -4.43 -4.59
CA GLY A 70 -0.16 -4.12 -3.20
C GLY A 70 0.92 -3.25 -2.58
N GLU A 71 1.63 -3.79 -1.58
CA GLU A 71 2.74 -3.11 -0.90
C GLU A 71 3.97 -2.85 -1.79
N HIS A 72 4.07 -3.50 -2.95
CA HIS A 72 5.16 -3.37 -3.91
C HIS A 72 4.82 -2.40 -5.04
N ALA A 73 4.35 -1.20 -4.70
CA ALA A 73 3.90 -0.18 -5.65
C ALA A 73 4.96 0.24 -6.69
N ASN A 74 6.24 -0.05 -6.44
CA ASN A 74 7.33 0.19 -7.36
C ASN A 74 7.45 -0.87 -8.47
N LEU A 75 6.87 -2.06 -8.28
CA LEU A 75 6.75 -3.08 -9.31
C LEU A 75 5.44 -2.88 -10.07
N ARG A 76 5.50 -2.78 -11.40
CA ARG A 76 4.30 -2.54 -12.22
C ARG A 76 4.45 -3.01 -13.66
N TRP A 77 3.32 -3.33 -14.28
CA TRP A 77 3.21 -3.52 -15.73
C TRP A 77 3.06 -2.16 -16.40
N VAL A 78 3.91 -1.87 -17.39
CA VAL A 78 3.94 -0.59 -18.12
C VAL A 78 3.73 -0.87 -19.62
N PRO A 79 2.74 -0.23 -20.27
CA PRO A 79 2.53 -0.38 -21.71
C PRO A 79 3.76 0.01 -22.52
N TRP A 80 4.09 -0.81 -23.52
CA TRP A 80 5.17 -0.51 -24.45
C TRP A 80 4.82 0.70 -25.32
N ASN A 81 5.69 1.71 -25.28
CA ASN A 81 5.53 2.96 -26.02
C ASN A 81 6.68 3.19 -27.04
N GLY A 82 7.38 2.14 -27.45
CA GLY A 82 8.48 2.21 -28.44
C GLY A 82 9.87 2.42 -27.86
N SER A 83 10.01 2.55 -26.55
CA SER A 83 11.30 2.64 -25.86
C SER A 83 11.30 1.81 -24.59
N LEU A 84 12.42 1.14 -24.30
CA LEU A 84 12.58 0.35 -23.08
C LEU A 84 12.50 1.23 -21.82
N PRO A 85 11.54 1.00 -20.92
CA PRO A 85 11.45 1.74 -19.67
C PRO A 85 12.66 1.51 -18.76
N ASP A 86 13.09 2.53 -18.02
CA ASP A 86 14.07 2.33 -16.96
C ASP A 86 13.51 1.43 -15.85
N GLY A 87 14.35 0.56 -15.31
CA GLY A 87 13.93 -0.47 -14.35
C GLY A 87 13.23 -1.68 -14.97
N ALA A 88 13.21 -1.84 -16.30
CA ALA A 88 12.70 -3.05 -16.94
C ALA A 88 13.39 -4.30 -16.41
N VAL A 89 12.59 -5.28 -15.98
CA VAL A 89 13.08 -6.54 -15.40
C VAL A 89 13.58 -7.44 -16.54
N ALA A 90 14.79 -7.96 -16.40
CA ALA A 90 15.44 -8.75 -17.44
C ALA A 90 16.26 -9.90 -16.87
N ILE A 91 16.56 -10.86 -17.72
CA ILE A 91 17.60 -11.86 -17.49
C ILE A 91 18.62 -11.82 -18.63
N PHE A 92 19.83 -12.27 -18.35
CA PHE A 92 20.73 -12.71 -19.41
C PHE A 92 20.40 -14.17 -19.74
N ASN A 93 19.88 -14.42 -20.93
CA ASN A 93 19.60 -15.75 -21.42
C ASN A 93 20.89 -16.35 -22.01
N GLY A 94 21.56 -17.18 -21.22
CA GLY A 94 22.79 -17.85 -21.64
C GLY A 94 22.61 -18.89 -22.75
N TYR A 95 21.39 -19.40 -22.95
CA TYR A 95 21.09 -20.35 -24.02
C TYR A 95 21.02 -19.66 -25.38
N ALA A 96 20.34 -18.50 -25.45
CA ALA A 96 20.20 -17.68 -26.65
C ALA A 96 21.31 -16.62 -26.82
N GLN A 97 22.19 -16.43 -25.82
CA GLN A 97 23.22 -15.38 -25.79
C GLN A 97 22.66 -13.97 -25.98
N ARG A 98 21.51 -13.66 -25.34
CA ARG A 98 20.86 -12.34 -25.42
C ARG A 98 20.23 -11.93 -24.09
N THR A 99 19.86 -10.66 -23.98
CA THR A 99 19.08 -10.15 -22.86
C THR A 99 17.59 -10.27 -23.18
N ASP A 100 16.87 -10.99 -22.32
CA ASP A 100 15.43 -11.17 -22.42
C ASP A 100 14.75 -10.29 -21.35
N TYR A 101 13.87 -9.38 -21.77
CA TYR A 101 13.08 -8.55 -20.88
C TYR A 101 11.72 -9.18 -20.61
N VAL A 102 11.24 -9.14 -19.37
CA VAL A 102 9.92 -9.67 -19.00
C VAL A 102 8.83 -8.80 -19.63
N CYS A 103 8.00 -9.40 -20.47
CA CYS A 103 6.83 -8.77 -21.06
C CYS A 103 5.59 -9.64 -20.89
N LYS A 104 4.41 -9.07 -21.11
CA LYS A 104 3.17 -9.82 -21.23
C LYS A 104 2.28 -9.27 -22.34
N VAL A 105 1.51 -10.15 -22.94
CA VAL A 105 0.37 -9.81 -23.81
C VAL A 105 -0.87 -10.34 -23.11
N ASP A 106 -1.82 -9.46 -22.81
CA ASP A 106 -2.95 -9.75 -21.92
C ASP A 106 -2.49 -10.29 -20.54
N CYS A 107 -2.64 -11.60 -20.32
CA CYS A 107 -2.18 -12.32 -19.12
C CYS A 107 -1.03 -13.28 -19.40
N GLU A 108 -0.58 -13.39 -20.64
CA GLU A 108 0.45 -14.35 -21.07
C GLU A 108 1.84 -13.72 -20.94
N ALA A 109 2.64 -14.21 -19.99
CA ALA A 109 4.02 -13.77 -19.81
C ALA A 109 4.95 -14.42 -20.84
N GLY A 110 5.93 -13.63 -21.29
CA GLY A 110 6.92 -14.03 -22.28
C GLY A 110 8.19 -13.20 -22.18
N PHE A 111 8.88 -13.03 -23.30
CA PHE A 111 10.07 -12.18 -23.38
C PHE A 111 10.05 -11.20 -24.55
N PHE A 112 10.66 -10.05 -24.33
CA PHE A 112 10.97 -9.07 -25.34
C PHE A 112 12.49 -9.01 -25.54
N ALA A 113 12.94 -9.07 -26.79
CA ALA A 113 14.35 -9.02 -27.16
C ALA A 113 14.63 -8.08 -28.36
N GLY A 114 13.83 -7.03 -28.53
CA GLY A 114 14.12 -5.90 -29.44
C GLY A 114 13.05 -5.58 -30.48
N ASP A 115 12.24 -6.55 -30.90
CA ASP A 115 11.26 -6.42 -31.97
C ASP A 115 9.80 -6.48 -31.46
N ALA A 116 9.45 -7.53 -30.74
CA ALA A 116 8.10 -7.81 -30.23
C ALA A 116 8.17 -8.63 -28.94
N CYS A 117 7.09 -8.61 -28.16
CA CYS A 117 6.91 -9.52 -27.05
C CYS A 117 6.51 -10.90 -27.61
N ARG A 118 7.38 -11.89 -27.41
CA ARG A 118 7.12 -13.30 -27.74
C ARG A 118 6.54 -14.00 -26.51
N TYR A 119 5.37 -14.62 -26.67
CA TYR A 119 4.64 -15.24 -25.57
C TYR A 119 4.04 -16.60 -25.99
N PRO A 120 3.96 -17.56 -25.06
CA PRO A 120 3.46 -18.89 -25.35
C PRO A 120 1.94 -18.93 -25.12
N TYR A 121 1.19 -19.58 -26.01
CA TYR A 121 -0.24 -19.82 -25.85
C TYR A 121 -0.71 -20.98 -26.74
N ALA A 122 -1.46 -21.92 -26.16
CA ALA A 122 -2.14 -22.99 -26.91
C ALA A 122 -1.20 -23.76 -27.88
N ASP A 123 -0.11 -24.30 -27.34
CA ASP A 123 0.93 -25.08 -28.03
C ASP A 123 1.74 -24.26 -29.08
N LYS A 124 1.60 -22.94 -29.10
CA LYS A 124 2.28 -22.05 -30.05
C LYS A 124 2.96 -20.85 -29.42
N GLU A 125 4.02 -20.39 -30.05
CA GLU A 125 4.59 -19.06 -29.80
C GLU A 125 3.85 -18.03 -30.66
N TYR A 126 3.52 -16.90 -30.04
CA TYR A 126 2.99 -15.72 -30.71
C TYR A 126 3.88 -14.51 -30.45
N ALA A 127 3.78 -13.50 -31.32
CA ALA A 127 4.45 -12.23 -31.17
C ALA A 127 3.44 -11.07 -31.25
N SER A 128 3.62 -10.05 -30.41
CA SER A 128 2.83 -8.82 -30.41
C SER A 128 3.71 -7.58 -30.24
N THR A 129 3.37 -6.50 -30.94
CA THR A 129 3.95 -5.16 -30.70
C THR A 129 3.18 -4.37 -29.66
N ASP A 130 1.97 -4.82 -29.31
CA ASP A 130 1.14 -4.26 -28.25
C ASP A 130 1.26 -5.17 -27.03
N PHE A 131 2.02 -4.74 -26.03
CA PHE A 131 2.36 -5.52 -24.84
C PHE A 131 2.71 -4.61 -23.66
N ASP A 132 2.72 -5.19 -22.46
CA ASP A 132 3.24 -4.54 -21.26
C ASP A 132 4.62 -5.10 -20.90
N VAL A 133 5.47 -4.25 -20.32
CA VAL A 133 6.79 -4.62 -19.78
C VAL A 133 6.72 -4.59 -18.26
N LEU A 134 7.33 -5.58 -17.59
CA LEU A 134 7.46 -5.54 -16.14
C LEU A 134 8.58 -4.57 -15.74
N VAL A 135 8.24 -3.58 -14.92
CA VAL A 135 9.15 -2.52 -14.48
C VAL A 135 9.24 -2.52 -12.96
N ASN A 136 10.46 -2.62 -12.46
CA ASN A 136 10.80 -2.34 -11.07
C ASN A 136 11.38 -0.92 -10.99
N VAL A 137 10.52 0.06 -10.72
CA VAL A 137 10.86 1.49 -10.67
C VAL A 137 11.97 1.71 -9.64
N ASP A 138 13.02 2.42 -10.06
CA ASP A 138 14.25 2.66 -9.29
C ASP A 138 14.98 1.38 -8.84
N ARG A 139 14.60 0.22 -9.40
CA ARG A 139 15.03 -1.12 -8.96
C ARG A 139 14.77 -1.34 -7.47
N PHE A 140 13.70 -0.76 -6.96
CA PHE A 140 13.44 -0.64 -5.53
C PHE A 140 13.10 -1.98 -4.86
N GLU A 141 12.28 -2.81 -5.51
CA GLU A 141 11.89 -4.12 -4.96
C GLU A 141 13.04 -5.14 -5.08
N PHE A 142 13.24 -5.95 -4.05
CA PHE A 142 14.21 -7.04 -4.07
C PHE A 142 13.61 -8.24 -4.80
N LEU A 143 13.88 -8.34 -6.11
CA LEU A 143 13.39 -9.46 -6.92
C LEU A 143 14.35 -10.64 -6.88
N GLU A 144 13.80 -11.84 -6.82
CA GLU A 144 14.56 -13.09 -6.88
C GLU A 144 13.86 -14.16 -7.72
N TRP A 145 14.65 -15.12 -8.19
CA TRP A 145 14.16 -16.29 -8.91
C TRP A 145 14.18 -17.50 -7.98
N ALA A 146 13.01 -17.97 -7.57
CA ALA A 146 12.89 -19.12 -6.68
C ALA A 146 12.59 -20.39 -7.47
N GLU A 147 13.37 -21.45 -7.23
CA GLU A 147 13.16 -22.78 -7.82
C GLU A 147 11.83 -23.38 -7.35
N ASP A 148 11.06 -23.89 -8.30
CA ASP A 148 9.82 -24.60 -8.02
C ASP A 148 9.49 -25.62 -9.12
N SER A 149 8.40 -26.37 -8.95
CA SER A 149 8.03 -27.42 -9.89
C SER A 149 6.56 -27.83 -9.82
N TYR A 150 6.08 -28.51 -10.86
CA TYR A 150 4.75 -29.15 -10.89
C TYR A 150 3.58 -28.21 -10.50
N GLY A 151 3.61 -26.96 -10.96
CA GLY A 151 2.55 -25.97 -10.71
C GLY A 151 2.64 -25.24 -9.39
N SER A 152 3.54 -25.66 -8.49
CA SER A 152 3.81 -24.94 -7.25
C SER A 152 4.45 -23.58 -7.57
N VAL A 153 4.09 -22.61 -6.73
CA VAL A 153 4.43 -21.21 -6.87
C VAL A 153 4.73 -20.64 -5.47
N PRO A 154 5.85 -19.93 -5.29
CA PRO A 154 6.21 -19.35 -4.00
C PRO A 154 5.30 -18.17 -3.61
N SER A 155 5.29 -17.83 -2.33
CA SER A 155 4.63 -16.60 -1.87
C SER A 155 5.25 -15.35 -2.51
N HIS A 156 4.43 -14.31 -2.72
CA HIS A 156 4.83 -13.05 -3.36
C HIS A 156 5.33 -13.22 -4.82
N ALA A 157 4.89 -14.28 -5.51
CA ALA A 157 5.17 -14.46 -6.93
C ALA A 157 4.55 -13.36 -7.79
N VAL A 158 5.27 -12.97 -8.83
CA VAL A 158 4.85 -11.94 -9.79
C VAL A 158 3.78 -12.52 -10.71
N ARG A 159 2.53 -12.19 -10.43
CA ARG A 159 1.35 -12.59 -11.20
C ARG A 159 1.14 -11.65 -12.40
N THR A 160 0.65 -12.19 -13.51
CA THR A 160 0.42 -11.41 -14.74
C THR A 160 -0.92 -10.65 -14.72
N CYS A 161 -1.94 -11.23 -14.09
CA CYS A 161 -3.32 -10.72 -14.02
C CYS A 161 -3.98 -11.12 -12.69
N ARG A 162 -4.95 -10.36 -12.17
CA ARG A 162 -5.51 -10.57 -10.82
C ARG A 162 -6.22 -11.93 -10.63
N ASP A 163 -6.98 -12.37 -11.63
CA ASP A 163 -7.93 -13.48 -11.49
C ASP A 163 -7.46 -14.79 -12.13
N VAL A 164 -6.19 -14.88 -12.56
CA VAL A 164 -5.62 -16.08 -13.20
C VAL A 164 -4.31 -16.46 -12.54
N ASP A 165 -4.10 -17.75 -12.30
CA ASP A 165 -2.88 -18.32 -11.73
C ASP A 165 -1.79 -18.48 -12.80
N ILE A 166 -1.45 -17.35 -13.41
CA ILE A 166 -0.36 -17.23 -14.38
C ILE A 166 0.72 -16.30 -13.79
N PHE A 167 1.95 -16.81 -13.74
CA PHE A 167 3.08 -16.14 -13.11
C PHE A 167 4.26 -16.01 -14.06
N VAL A 168 5.12 -15.03 -13.82
CA VAL A 168 6.37 -14.85 -14.57
C VAL A 168 7.35 -15.94 -14.14
N GLY A 169 7.80 -16.74 -15.11
CA GLY A 169 8.74 -17.83 -14.87
C GLY A 169 9.96 -17.78 -15.79
N LYS A 170 10.96 -18.58 -15.45
CA LYS A 170 12.08 -18.90 -16.32
C LYS A 170 12.55 -20.33 -16.12
N ASN A 171 13.26 -20.85 -17.11
CA ASN A 171 14.10 -22.02 -16.94
C ASN A 171 15.49 -21.75 -17.55
N LYS A 172 16.28 -22.80 -17.77
CA LYS A 172 17.62 -22.68 -18.38
C LYS A 172 17.61 -22.16 -19.83
N TYR A 173 16.47 -22.18 -20.52
CA TYR A 173 16.34 -21.80 -21.93
C TYR A 173 15.78 -20.39 -22.14
N GLY A 174 15.07 -19.81 -21.18
CA GLY A 174 14.53 -18.46 -21.30
C GLY A 174 13.40 -18.13 -20.33
N LEU A 175 12.74 -16.99 -20.57
CA LEU A 175 11.56 -16.53 -19.85
C LEU A 175 10.27 -17.08 -20.46
N GLY A 176 9.22 -17.14 -19.66
CA GLY A 176 7.88 -17.52 -20.09
C GLY A 176 6.90 -17.40 -18.95
N LYS A 177 5.90 -18.28 -18.94
CA LYS A 177 4.83 -18.28 -17.94
C LYS A 177 4.78 -19.58 -17.16
N VAL A 178 4.42 -19.51 -15.88
CA VAL A 178 4.02 -20.68 -15.08
C VAL A 178 2.51 -20.66 -14.96
N VAL A 179 1.86 -21.77 -15.31
CA VAL A 179 0.41 -21.94 -15.15
C VAL A 179 0.19 -23.05 -14.13
N SER A 180 -0.23 -22.67 -12.92
CA SER A 180 -0.38 -23.62 -11.81
C SER A 180 -1.37 -24.74 -12.14
N GLN A 181 -2.47 -24.41 -12.83
CA GLN A 181 -3.49 -25.38 -13.24
C GLN A 181 -2.95 -26.47 -14.19
N HIS A 182 -1.97 -26.14 -15.04
CA HIS A 182 -1.34 -27.09 -15.95
C HIS A 182 -0.09 -27.73 -15.35
N GLU A 183 0.24 -27.37 -14.11
CA GLU A 183 1.39 -27.85 -13.38
C GLU A 183 2.72 -27.67 -14.14
N ALA A 184 2.88 -26.59 -14.92
CA ALA A 184 4.01 -26.46 -15.84
C ALA A 184 4.42 -25.01 -16.09
N PHE A 185 5.70 -24.86 -16.42
CA PHE A 185 6.26 -23.68 -17.08
C PHE A 185 6.17 -23.84 -18.58
N PHE A 186 5.82 -22.77 -19.27
CA PHE A 186 5.67 -22.70 -20.73
C PHE A 186 6.65 -21.69 -21.30
N LEU A 187 7.45 -22.13 -22.26
CA LEU A 187 8.49 -21.37 -22.94
C LEU A 187 8.06 -21.10 -24.39
N PRO A 188 7.92 -19.83 -24.81
CA PRO A 188 7.81 -19.49 -26.22
C PRO A 188 9.16 -19.71 -26.91
N TRP A 189 9.17 -20.46 -28.01
CA TRP A 189 10.39 -20.65 -28.79
C TRP A 189 10.13 -21.06 -30.24
N GLU A 190 10.61 -20.26 -31.19
CA GLU A 190 10.63 -20.53 -32.64
C GLU A 190 9.31 -21.11 -33.19
N GLY A 191 8.18 -20.51 -32.79
CA GLY A 191 6.85 -20.87 -33.23
C GLY A 191 6.09 -21.88 -32.36
N ASP A 192 6.72 -22.50 -31.35
CA ASP A 192 6.09 -23.50 -30.49
C ASP A 192 6.09 -23.08 -29.00
N GLU A 193 5.13 -23.62 -28.23
CA GLU A 193 5.07 -23.49 -26.76
C GLU A 193 5.60 -24.78 -26.13
N TYR A 194 6.85 -24.74 -25.65
CA TYR A 194 7.47 -25.86 -24.94
C TYR A 194 7.04 -25.84 -23.48
N TRP A 195 6.97 -27.01 -22.82
CA TRP A 195 6.61 -27.08 -21.41
C TRP A 195 7.58 -27.91 -20.56
N TYR A 196 7.72 -27.49 -19.30
CA TYR A 196 8.66 -28.07 -18.33
C TYR A 196 8.04 -28.11 -16.93
N LYS A 197 8.34 -29.15 -16.16
CA LYS A 197 7.90 -29.36 -14.78
C LYS A 197 8.86 -28.76 -13.76
N SER A 198 10.09 -28.42 -14.13
CA SER A 198 11.05 -27.71 -13.29
C SER A 198 11.37 -26.33 -13.85
N TYR A 199 11.29 -25.32 -13.00
CA TYR A 199 11.39 -23.92 -13.39
C TYR A 199 11.71 -23.04 -12.18
N GLN A 200 11.97 -21.76 -12.44
CA GLN A 200 12.05 -20.73 -11.42
C GLN A 200 10.92 -19.72 -11.61
N VAL A 201 10.34 -19.25 -10.51
CA VAL A 201 9.30 -18.22 -10.52
C VAL A 201 9.90 -16.90 -10.03
N LEU A 202 9.58 -15.81 -10.72
CA LEU A 202 9.94 -14.48 -10.26
C LEU A 202 9.07 -14.11 -9.06
N ARG A 203 9.69 -13.67 -7.98
CA ARG A 203 8.99 -13.21 -6.78
C ARG A 203 9.67 -12.00 -6.17
N VAL A 204 8.91 -11.28 -5.35
CA VAL A 204 9.52 -10.33 -4.43
C VAL A 204 10.04 -11.10 -3.22
N ASN A 205 11.30 -10.88 -2.87
CA ASN A 205 11.95 -11.53 -1.75
C ASN A 205 11.17 -11.21 -0.44
N PRO A 206 10.80 -12.24 0.34
CA PRO A 206 9.96 -12.13 1.51
C PRO A 206 10.76 -11.82 2.78
N ASP A 207 12.07 -11.62 2.70
CA ASP A 207 12.91 -11.41 3.86
C ASP A 207 12.56 -10.09 4.55
N VAL A 208 12.82 -10.06 5.85
CA VAL A 208 12.62 -8.85 6.63
C VAL A 208 13.64 -7.82 6.18
N TYR A 209 13.16 -6.61 5.91
CA TYR A 209 13.99 -5.46 5.61
C TYR A 209 13.80 -4.38 6.68
N SER A 210 14.82 -3.56 6.88
CA SER A 210 14.66 -2.29 7.60
C SER A 210 14.31 -1.20 6.59
N GLN A 211 13.55 -0.20 7.02
CA GLN A 211 13.20 0.92 6.16
C GLN A 211 13.49 2.27 6.80
N HIS A 212 13.89 3.22 5.97
CA HIS A 212 14.28 4.55 6.40
C HIS A 212 13.76 5.61 5.43
N VAL A 213 13.02 6.58 5.95
CA VAL A 213 12.55 7.77 5.21
C VAL A 213 13.51 8.93 5.52
N SER A 214 14.03 9.56 4.48
CA SER A 214 14.99 10.67 4.60
C SER A 214 14.73 11.73 3.52
N HIS A 215 15.48 12.83 3.57
CA HIS A 215 15.40 13.91 2.57
C HIS A 215 13.95 14.42 2.41
N VAL A 216 13.31 14.68 3.55
CA VAL A 216 11.90 15.09 3.59
C VAL A 216 11.80 16.57 3.26
N GLU A 217 11.08 16.88 2.19
CA GLU A 217 10.85 18.23 1.69
C GLU A 217 9.35 18.53 1.70
N TYR A 218 8.96 19.51 2.52
CA TYR A 218 7.57 19.92 2.69
C TYR A 218 7.17 20.99 1.67
N ALA A 219 6.05 20.76 0.98
CA ALA A 219 5.41 21.74 0.11
C ALA A 219 4.46 22.62 0.92
N VAL A 220 5.04 23.54 1.72
CA VAL A 220 4.28 24.45 2.60
C VAL A 220 3.36 25.39 1.80
N ASP A 221 3.74 25.74 0.57
CA ASP A 221 2.93 26.50 -0.37
C ASP A 221 1.62 25.79 -0.76
N GLN A 222 1.56 24.47 -0.61
CA GLN A 222 0.40 23.64 -0.91
C GLN A 222 -0.34 23.17 0.35
N MET A 223 0.00 23.73 1.52
CA MET A 223 -0.61 23.33 2.79
C MET A 223 -2.10 23.66 2.84
N LYS A 224 -2.87 22.80 3.49
CA LYS A 224 -4.26 23.08 3.87
C LYS A 224 -4.32 23.31 5.37
N LEU A 225 -4.67 24.53 5.76
CA LEU A 225 -4.81 24.92 7.15
C LEU A 225 -6.29 24.97 7.54
N PHE A 226 -6.65 24.24 8.59
CA PHE A 226 -7.98 24.18 9.13
C PHE A 226 -7.99 24.79 10.52
N HIS A 227 -8.91 25.73 10.74
CA HIS A 227 -9.07 26.36 12.03
C HIS A 227 -10.36 25.87 12.71
N HIS A 228 -10.22 25.29 13.90
CA HIS A 228 -11.36 24.90 14.72
C HIS A 228 -11.93 26.09 15.50
N PRO A 229 -13.14 25.99 16.06
CA PRO A 229 -13.65 26.99 17.01
C PRO A 229 -12.73 27.14 18.24
N PRO A 230 -12.67 28.33 18.86
CA PRO A 230 -11.96 28.51 20.13
C PRO A 230 -12.58 27.65 21.24
N GLU A 231 -11.73 27.06 22.09
CA GLU A 231 -12.10 26.28 23.26
C GLU A 231 -11.47 26.88 24.52
N THR A 232 -12.21 26.93 25.63
CA THR A 232 -11.64 27.35 26.92
C THR A 232 -10.68 26.29 27.42
N LEU A 233 -9.39 26.62 27.46
CA LEU A 233 -8.34 25.75 27.99
C LEU A 233 -8.34 25.75 29.51
N GLN A 234 -8.44 26.93 30.13
CA GLN A 234 -8.43 27.11 31.58
C GLN A 234 -9.23 28.36 31.98
N LEU A 235 -9.82 28.35 33.18
CA LEU A 235 -10.56 29.47 33.75
C LEU A 235 -10.08 29.72 35.17
N ALA A 236 -9.82 30.98 35.51
CA ALA A 236 -9.59 31.45 36.87
C ALA A 236 -10.61 32.51 37.27
N LYS A 237 -10.96 32.53 38.55
CA LYS A 237 -11.83 33.55 39.14
C LYS A 237 -11.02 34.37 40.13
N VAL A 238 -11.07 35.69 40.00
CA VAL A 238 -10.37 36.62 40.89
C VAL A 238 -11.39 37.46 41.62
N THR A 239 -11.37 37.41 42.95
CA THR A 239 -12.35 38.11 43.79
C THR A 239 -11.64 39.17 44.63
N ASN A 240 -12.24 40.35 44.72
CA ASN A 240 -11.79 41.41 45.62
C ASN A 240 -12.89 41.72 46.65
N LEU A 241 -12.63 41.40 47.92
CA LEU A 241 -13.52 41.69 49.05
C LEU A 241 -13.08 42.94 49.84
N GLU A 242 -12.03 43.63 49.38
CA GLU A 242 -11.54 44.87 50.01
C GLU A 242 -12.35 46.08 49.53
N CYS A 243 -12.25 47.18 50.29
CA CYS A 243 -12.92 48.44 49.96
C CYS A 243 -12.14 49.38 49.02
N ARG A 244 -11.03 48.88 48.47
CA ARG A 244 -10.21 49.56 47.47
C ARG A 244 -10.00 48.65 46.27
N ALA A 245 -9.79 49.23 45.10
CA ALA A 245 -9.45 48.46 43.92
C ALA A 245 -8.09 47.78 44.14
N VAL A 246 -8.01 46.48 43.84
CA VAL A 246 -6.78 45.68 44.03
C VAL A 246 -6.28 45.21 42.67
N ARG A 247 -4.98 45.41 42.44
CA ARG A 247 -4.29 44.89 41.27
C ARG A 247 -3.89 43.44 41.51
N LYS A 248 -4.26 42.56 40.60
CA LYS A 248 -3.96 41.12 40.66
C LYS A 248 -3.40 40.67 39.33
N THR A 249 -2.31 39.92 39.38
CA THR A 249 -1.76 39.22 38.21
C THR A 249 -2.27 37.79 38.23
N VAL A 250 -2.89 37.38 37.14
CA VAL A 250 -3.37 36.01 36.94
C VAL A 250 -2.47 35.36 35.92
N SER A 251 -1.84 34.25 36.30
CA SER A 251 -1.10 33.38 35.38
C SER A 251 -1.92 32.11 35.16
N LEU A 252 -2.15 31.78 33.90
CA LEU A 252 -2.82 30.56 33.45
C LEU A 252 -1.80 29.74 32.66
N ASP A 253 -1.75 28.44 32.92
CA ASP A 253 -0.83 27.51 32.29
C ASP A 253 -1.52 26.17 32.03
N LYS A 254 -1.32 25.63 30.83
CA LYS A 254 -1.89 24.35 30.42
C LYS A 254 -1.00 23.64 29.42
N THR A 255 -0.77 22.36 29.66
CA THR A 255 -0.17 21.45 28.69
C THR A 255 -1.25 20.78 27.84
N SER A 256 -1.04 20.78 26.52
CA SER A 256 -1.86 20.08 25.54
C SER A 256 -1.04 19.04 24.80
N THR A 257 -1.61 17.86 24.57
CA THR A 257 -1.00 16.86 23.69
C THR A 257 -1.38 17.15 22.24
N SER A 258 -0.36 17.20 21.39
CA SER A 258 -0.47 17.31 19.94
C SER A 258 -0.08 16.00 19.30
N GLU A 259 -0.85 15.59 18.29
CA GLU A 259 -0.57 14.42 17.48
C GLU A 259 -0.10 14.86 16.09
N LYS A 260 0.95 14.22 15.62
CA LYS A 260 1.58 14.47 14.32
C LYS A 260 1.76 13.14 13.60
N THR A 261 1.36 13.06 12.35
CA THR A 261 1.41 11.84 11.54
C THR A 261 2.00 12.12 10.16
N TRP A 262 2.69 11.14 9.57
CA TRP A 262 3.31 11.24 8.23
C TRP A 262 2.87 10.07 7.35
N ASP A 263 1.80 10.25 6.60
CA ASP A 263 1.36 9.21 5.67
C ASP A 263 2.24 9.23 4.42
N ILE A 264 2.89 8.11 4.08
CA ILE A 264 3.70 7.95 2.86
C ILE A 264 2.92 7.27 1.72
N GLY A 265 1.60 7.10 1.88
CA GLY A 265 0.69 6.57 0.87
C GLY A 265 0.81 5.06 0.64
N ARG A 266 1.49 4.34 1.53
CA ARG A 266 1.66 2.88 1.45
C ARG A 266 1.84 2.26 2.82
N GLU A 267 1.45 1.01 2.92
CA GLU A 267 1.60 0.23 4.15
C GLU A 267 3.06 -0.15 4.41
N THR A 268 3.38 -0.21 5.69
CA THR A 268 4.68 -0.61 6.22
C THR A 268 4.59 -2.06 6.65
N ARG A 269 5.39 -2.94 6.06
CA ARG A 269 5.35 -4.38 6.37
C ARG A 269 5.59 -4.63 7.87
N ASN A 270 4.67 -5.38 8.48
CA ASN A 270 4.70 -5.73 9.90
C ASN A 270 6.03 -6.44 10.27
N GLY A 271 6.67 -6.04 11.37
CA GLY A 271 7.98 -6.55 11.81
C GLY A 271 9.20 -5.83 11.23
N SER A 272 9.03 -4.83 10.36
CA SER A 272 10.12 -4.03 9.81
C SER A 272 10.38 -2.79 10.67
N VAL A 273 11.60 -2.61 11.18
CA VAL A 273 11.97 -1.36 11.86
C VAL A 273 11.92 -0.23 10.85
N SER A 274 11.05 0.75 11.13
CA SER A 274 10.82 1.89 10.26
C SER A 274 11.29 3.15 10.96
N THR A 275 12.09 3.96 10.28
CA THR A 275 12.60 5.21 10.84
C THR A 275 12.39 6.35 9.84
N MET A 276 12.22 7.55 10.35
CA MET A 276 12.15 8.76 9.52
C MET A 276 13.06 9.81 10.12
N LYS A 277 13.89 10.41 9.26
CA LYS A 277 14.71 11.56 9.60
C LYS A 277 14.14 12.77 8.89
N ALA A 278 13.54 13.67 9.65
CA ALA A 278 12.85 14.85 9.13
C ALA A 278 12.88 16.00 10.12
N LYS A 279 12.69 17.22 9.61
CA LYS A 279 12.30 18.36 10.45
C LYS A 279 10.82 18.25 10.76
N VAL A 280 10.41 18.51 12.00
CA VAL A 280 9.00 18.44 12.38
C VAL A 280 8.36 19.81 12.18
N PRO A 281 7.22 19.91 11.47
CA PRO A 281 6.48 21.16 11.33
C PRO A 281 5.99 21.70 12.69
N ILE A 282 6.06 23.01 12.84
CA ILE A 282 5.53 23.79 13.96
C ILE A 282 4.52 24.78 13.37
N LEU A 283 3.25 24.58 13.72
CA LEU A 283 2.15 25.37 13.16
C LEU A 283 1.98 26.68 13.94
N GLY A 284 2.22 27.80 13.27
CA GLY A 284 1.89 29.13 13.77
C GLY A 284 0.57 29.66 13.19
N PRO A 285 0.08 30.81 13.66
CA PRO A 285 -1.18 31.41 13.20
C PRO A 285 -1.18 31.86 11.72
N GLY A 286 -0.01 31.99 11.09
CA GLY A 286 0.10 32.35 9.66
C GLY A 286 1.33 31.82 8.94
N ASN A 287 2.17 31.03 9.61
CA ASN A 287 3.39 30.44 9.06
C ASN A 287 3.56 29.01 9.58
N VAL A 288 4.43 28.26 8.91
CA VAL A 288 4.91 26.95 9.39
C VAL A 288 6.41 27.07 9.58
N ASP A 289 6.84 26.91 10.82
CA ASP A 289 8.26 26.80 11.17
C ASP A 289 8.64 25.33 11.30
N PHE A 290 9.93 25.05 11.48
CA PHE A 290 10.46 23.69 11.52
C PHE A 290 11.41 23.52 12.71
N THR A 291 11.34 22.35 13.35
CA THR A 291 12.37 21.95 14.32
C THR A 291 13.72 21.70 13.64
N GLU A 292 14.76 21.53 14.44
CA GLU A 292 15.94 20.81 13.98
C GLU A 292 15.56 19.40 13.48
N GLU A 293 16.39 18.85 12.60
CA GLU A 293 16.16 17.52 12.04
C GLU A 293 16.26 16.48 13.15
N ARG A 294 15.24 15.63 13.26
CA ARG A 294 15.16 14.58 14.27
C ARG A 294 14.87 13.24 13.59
N THR A 295 15.37 12.18 14.21
CA THR A 295 15.05 10.81 13.81
C THR A 295 13.93 10.31 14.71
N VAL A 296 12.85 9.84 14.11
CA VAL A 296 11.74 9.17 14.80
C VAL A 296 11.73 7.72 14.37
N THR A 297 11.58 6.81 15.33
CA THR A 297 11.47 5.37 15.10
C THR A 297 10.02 4.95 15.29
N PHE A 298 9.53 4.09 14.40
CA PHE A 298 8.14 3.65 14.39
C PHE A 298 8.03 2.13 14.36
N ALA A 299 7.05 1.62 15.09
CA ALA A 299 6.66 0.20 15.07
C ALA A 299 5.47 -0.04 14.12
N GLU A 300 4.54 0.92 14.01
CA GLU A 300 3.35 0.82 13.14
C GLU A 300 2.82 2.24 12.84
N GLY A 301 2.70 2.60 11.56
CA GLY A 301 2.40 3.99 11.14
C GLY A 301 3.54 4.98 11.44
N THR A 302 3.23 6.27 11.46
CA THR A 302 4.20 7.37 11.65
C THR A 302 3.70 8.42 12.64
N ARG A 303 3.18 7.97 13.80
CA ARG A 303 2.57 8.87 14.79
C ARG A 303 3.63 9.36 15.78
N LEU A 304 3.63 10.67 16.06
CA LEU A 304 4.42 11.31 17.10
C LEU A 304 3.48 12.10 18.01
N LEU A 305 3.59 11.86 19.32
CA LEU A 305 2.88 12.62 20.35
C LEU A 305 3.84 13.61 20.99
N GLU A 306 3.49 14.90 20.97
CA GLU A 306 4.26 15.96 21.64
C GLU A 306 3.37 16.71 22.62
N SER A 307 3.88 16.96 23.82
CA SER A 307 3.24 17.81 24.81
C SER A 307 3.72 19.26 24.64
N VAL A 308 2.80 20.17 24.38
CA VAL A 308 3.07 21.60 24.25
C VAL A 308 2.53 22.32 25.48
N SER A 309 3.37 23.11 26.14
CA SER A 309 2.97 23.94 27.28
C SER A 309 2.59 25.34 26.80
N HIS A 310 1.42 25.80 27.24
CA HIS A 310 0.91 27.14 26.95
C HIS A 310 0.83 27.91 28.26
N SER A 311 1.24 29.16 28.26
CA SER A 311 1.08 30.05 29.41
C SER A 311 0.72 31.46 28.99
N VAL A 312 -0.11 32.12 29.81
CA VAL A 312 -0.47 33.51 29.63
C VAL A 312 -0.65 34.19 30.97
N SER A 313 -0.20 35.44 31.07
CA SER A 313 -0.33 36.26 32.27
C SER A 313 -1.05 37.56 31.95
N VAL A 314 -2.06 37.91 32.74
CA VAL A 314 -2.80 39.17 32.62
C VAL A 314 -2.85 39.87 33.97
N GLU A 315 -2.58 41.16 33.95
CA GLU A 315 -2.77 42.03 35.10
C GLU A 315 -4.16 42.68 35.02
N ILE A 316 -4.96 42.52 36.08
CA ILE A 316 -6.31 43.08 36.17
C ILE A 316 -6.46 43.92 37.44
N LEU A 317 -7.19 45.03 37.31
CA LEU A 317 -7.60 45.86 38.43
C LEU A 317 -9.04 45.47 38.81
N VAL A 318 -9.21 44.79 39.94
CA VAL A 318 -10.53 44.31 40.38
C VAL A 318 -11.16 45.34 41.32
N PRO A 319 -12.35 45.89 40.99
CA PRO A 319 -13.04 46.85 41.86
C PRO A 319 -13.40 46.27 43.23
N PRO A 320 -13.67 47.13 44.24
CA PRO A 320 -14.17 46.69 45.55
C PRO A 320 -15.45 45.87 45.44
N ASN A 321 -15.53 44.72 46.12
CA ASN A 321 -16.70 43.82 46.13
C ASN A 321 -17.11 43.28 44.74
N PHE A 322 -16.17 43.18 43.81
CA PHE A 322 -16.36 42.56 42.50
C PHE A 322 -15.49 41.31 42.36
N TRP A 323 -15.91 40.42 41.47
CA TRP A 323 -15.08 39.34 40.96
C TRP A 323 -15.01 39.41 39.44
N CYS A 324 -13.89 39.02 38.86
CA CYS A 324 -13.70 38.94 37.41
C CYS A 324 -13.29 37.51 37.03
N GLY A 325 -13.84 37.00 35.94
CA GLY A 325 -13.38 35.76 35.30
C GLY A 325 -12.21 36.06 34.37
N VAL A 326 -11.18 35.22 34.39
CA VAL A 326 -10.08 35.26 33.42
C VAL A 326 -9.98 33.89 32.78
N ARG A 327 -10.13 33.84 31.46
CA ARG A 327 -10.08 32.62 30.66
C ARG A 327 -8.88 32.60 29.76
N MET A 328 -8.29 31.43 29.61
CA MET A 328 -7.36 31.11 28.56
C MET A 328 -8.14 30.35 27.49
N ASP A 329 -8.42 30.99 26.37
CA ASP A 329 -9.06 30.38 25.22
C ASP A 329 -7.97 29.97 24.21
N GLY A 330 -8.07 28.75 23.68
CA GLY A 330 -7.13 28.20 22.71
C GLY A 330 -7.86 27.77 21.45
N ARG A 331 -7.26 28.03 20.29
CA ARG A 331 -7.78 27.57 19.00
C ARG A 331 -6.94 26.44 18.46
N LYS A 332 -7.57 25.27 18.25
CA LYS A 332 -6.91 24.16 17.56
C LYS A 332 -6.81 24.46 16.07
N MET A 333 -5.66 24.13 15.52
CA MET A 333 -5.31 24.26 14.11
C MET A 333 -4.82 22.91 13.63
N ARG A 334 -5.33 22.48 12.48
CA ARG A 334 -4.88 21.27 11.80
C ARG A 334 -4.26 21.68 10.47
N ALA A 335 -3.12 21.09 10.13
CA ALA A 335 -2.47 21.32 8.86
C ALA A 335 -2.19 20.01 8.14
N ASP A 336 -2.61 19.95 6.88
CA ASP A 336 -2.23 18.90 5.94
C ASP A 336 -1.14 19.49 5.03
N ILE A 337 0.07 18.95 5.11
CA ILE A 337 1.24 19.44 4.36
C ILE A 337 1.77 18.31 3.47
N PRO A 338 1.61 18.40 2.13
CA PRO A 338 2.23 17.46 1.22
C PRO A 338 3.75 17.50 1.34
N PHE A 339 4.40 16.36 1.21
CA PHE A 339 5.87 16.29 1.19
C PHE A 339 6.38 15.28 0.16
N ARG A 340 7.63 15.48 -0.26
CA ARG A 340 8.41 14.47 -0.99
C ARG A 340 9.51 13.95 -0.07
N ALA A 341 9.85 12.68 -0.21
CA ALA A 341 10.89 12.05 0.58
C ALA A 341 11.57 10.92 -0.19
N ARG A 342 12.71 10.48 0.31
CA ARG A 342 13.42 9.28 -0.14
C ARG A 342 13.13 8.14 0.83
N LEU A 343 12.52 7.05 0.34
CA LEU A 343 12.45 5.80 1.08
C LEU A 343 13.61 4.91 0.67
N SER A 344 14.36 4.41 1.65
CA SER A 344 15.32 3.33 1.46
C SER A 344 14.90 2.06 2.21
N ARG A 345 15.12 0.90 1.61
CA ARG A 345 14.98 -0.41 2.24
C ARG A 345 16.33 -1.11 2.24
N THR A 346 16.69 -1.74 3.35
CA THR A 346 17.92 -2.54 3.48
C THR A 346 17.55 -3.95 3.90
N ASN A 347 17.94 -4.93 3.09
CA ASN A 347 17.70 -6.35 3.37
C ASN A 347 18.69 -6.88 4.44
N HIS A 348 18.54 -8.15 4.85
CA HIS A 348 19.43 -8.77 5.84
C HIS A 348 20.90 -8.90 5.37
N ASN A 349 21.14 -8.88 4.06
CA ASN A 349 22.48 -8.94 3.46
C ASN A 349 23.20 -7.59 3.48
N GLY A 350 22.49 -6.50 3.82
CA GLY A 350 23.01 -5.15 3.80
C GLY A 350 22.84 -4.44 2.45
N ASP A 351 22.16 -5.04 1.48
CA ASP A 351 21.86 -4.39 0.21
C ASP A 351 20.78 -3.33 0.43
N THR A 352 21.08 -2.08 0.05
CA THR A 352 20.18 -0.95 0.22
C THR A 352 19.68 -0.43 -1.11
N HIS A 353 18.37 -0.46 -1.32
CA HIS A 353 17.69 0.16 -2.46
C HIS A 353 16.90 1.38 -2.00
N TRP A 354 16.61 2.31 -2.91
CA TRP A 354 15.85 3.52 -2.58
C TRP A 354 14.96 3.97 -3.72
N THR A 355 13.89 4.70 -3.38
CA THR A 355 12.95 5.33 -4.32
C THR A 355 12.44 6.66 -3.76
N SER A 356 11.88 7.49 -4.63
CA SER A 356 11.21 8.73 -4.23
C SER A 356 9.74 8.47 -3.93
N VAL A 357 9.23 9.09 -2.87
CA VAL A 357 7.80 9.04 -2.52
C VAL A 357 7.21 10.37 -2.17
N ALA A 358 5.91 10.45 -2.38
CA ALA A 358 5.08 11.55 -1.91
C ALA A 358 4.27 11.08 -0.71
N GLY A 359 4.06 11.98 0.23
CA GLY A 359 3.27 11.74 1.42
C GLY A 359 2.53 12.99 1.88
N THR A 360 1.72 12.84 2.90
CA THR A 360 1.02 13.94 3.57
C THR A 360 1.33 13.92 5.06
N TYR A 361 1.86 15.02 5.56
CA TYR A 361 1.94 15.27 6.99
C TYR A 361 0.60 15.80 7.48
N ASP A 362 0.11 15.24 8.58
CA ASP A 362 -1.08 15.71 9.28
C ASP A 362 -0.68 16.03 10.73
N GLY A 363 -0.89 17.28 11.14
CA GLY A 363 -0.56 17.74 12.48
C GLY A 363 -1.66 18.58 13.07
N VAL A 364 -1.99 18.33 14.34
CA VAL A 364 -2.91 19.16 15.13
C VAL A 364 -2.14 19.87 16.23
N SER A 365 -2.25 21.19 16.30
CA SER A 365 -1.65 22.02 17.35
C SER A 365 -2.62 23.07 17.86
N VAL A 366 -2.42 23.57 19.07
CA VAL A 366 -3.11 24.78 19.54
C VAL A 366 -2.24 25.97 19.14
N GLY A 367 -2.64 26.68 18.08
CA GLY A 367 -1.82 27.73 17.48
C GLY A 367 -2.10 29.14 18.00
N GLU A 368 -3.35 29.44 18.37
CA GLU A 368 -3.73 30.75 18.92
C GLU A 368 -4.15 30.60 20.39
N ILE A 369 -3.49 31.37 21.27
CA ILE A 369 -3.83 31.47 22.69
C ILE A 369 -4.29 32.90 22.97
N ASN A 370 -5.48 33.04 23.55
CA ASN A 370 -6.06 34.30 23.94
C ASN A 370 -6.35 34.30 25.44
N ALA A 371 -5.99 35.39 26.13
CA ALA A 371 -6.49 35.64 27.47
C ALA A 371 -7.70 36.57 27.42
N VAL A 372 -8.83 36.08 27.90
CA VAL A 372 -10.10 36.81 27.90
C VAL A 372 -10.45 37.18 29.33
N VAL A 373 -10.55 38.47 29.61
CA VAL A 373 -11.07 38.99 30.89
C VAL A 373 -12.56 39.24 30.73
N GLU A 374 -13.36 38.50 31.48
CA GLU A 374 -14.81 38.68 31.52
C GLU A 374 -15.16 39.96 32.28
N ARG A 375 -16.31 40.55 31.94
CA ARG A 375 -16.81 41.72 32.68
C ARG A 375 -16.99 41.35 34.15
N CYS A 376 -16.35 42.12 35.03
CA CYS A 376 -16.43 41.88 36.46
C CYS A 376 -17.88 42.00 36.95
N GLN A 377 -18.28 41.08 37.82
CA GLN A 377 -19.61 41.04 38.39
C GLN A 377 -19.54 41.31 39.90
N PRO A 378 -20.59 41.91 40.49
CA PRO A 378 -20.67 42.08 41.93
C PRO A 378 -20.59 40.72 42.65
N VAL A 379 -19.92 40.70 43.80
CA VAL A 379 -19.95 39.54 44.71
C VAL A 379 -21.27 39.57 45.47
N ALA A 380 -22.02 38.46 45.43
CA ALA A 380 -23.24 38.31 46.22
C ALA A 380 -22.91 38.40 47.72
N ASP A 381 -23.77 39.07 48.48
CA ASP A 381 -23.67 39.23 49.95
C ASP A 381 -22.37 39.90 50.44
N ALA A 382 -21.70 40.69 49.59
CA ALA A 382 -20.50 41.40 49.99
C ALA A 382 -20.79 42.51 51.02
N VAL A 383 -19.92 42.64 52.03
CA VAL A 383 -20.04 43.67 53.07
C VAL A 383 -19.91 45.06 52.43
N PRO A 384 -20.90 45.96 52.60
CA PRO A 384 -20.84 47.30 52.02
C PRO A 384 -19.63 48.08 52.50
N CYS A 385 -18.91 48.69 51.56
CA CYS A 385 -17.82 49.58 51.89
C CYS A 385 -18.35 50.89 52.43
N ARG A 386 -17.96 51.23 53.66
CA ARG A 386 -18.33 52.52 54.27
C ARG A 386 -17.56 53.62 53.54
N LEU A 387 -18.29 54.59 53.01
CA LEU A 387 -17.69 55.85 52.54
C LEU A 387 -17.13 56.56 53.77
N THR A 388 -15.81 56.59 53.93
CA THR A 388 -15.19 57.57 54.81
C THR A 388 -15.45 58.94 54.20
N GLN A 389 -16.44 59.65 54.74
CA GLN A 389 -16.59 61.09 54.56
C GLN A 389 -15.31 61.75 55.08
N GLY A 390 -14.49 62.25 54.16
CA GLY A 390 -13.40 63.17 54.46
C GLY A 390 -13.93 64.59 54.55
#